data_AF-A0A953JL76-F1
#
_entry.id   AF-A0A953JL76-F1
#
_cell.length_a   1.000
_cell.length_b   1.000
_cell.length_c   1.000
_cell.angle_alpha   90.00
_cell.angle_beta   90.00
_cell.angle_gamma   90.00
#
_symmetry.space_group_name_H-M   'P 1'
#
loop_
_entity.id
_entity.type
_entity.pdbx_description
1 polymer ?
#
loop_
_entity_poly.entity_id
_entity_poly.type
_entity_poly.pdbx_seq_one_letter_code
_entity_poly.pdbx_strand_id
1 'polypeptide(L)'
;MFFLIFAAAVPAQTNLVVTNGSKASVRVRESRVNIWADPPPANMVFDRWIGDTTLVEDPTSASSFVNPVSKNIALTATYKPAPAWSLTEETINGVDVLYYIPPTPVGIIFRFHGSGGSAQSTLSSIESRIFSNDAVAAGYGIIALDSSDRVTGDWSFLPPPNNPDITNVQAVITNFLQRGIISSDDPIVAQGTSRGGVFSSMAAYFLNFKADAIYIGFAVDAVMPVTTVPTIFCAAANDDQDLVGPVGNQRAHDQAVSLQNRGVMASFNQHPATPVYPERFWRLANFTETDSHNIYNALKTGGFLDGRNFLIDNPRNTNWQSVIPTQYLPYSSGISTILGSSYANHSFFSDYNSRVLRFYAAALAASKQRSR
;
A
#
# COMPACT_ATOMS: atom_id res chain seq x y z
N MET A 1 2.97 37.94 -46.46
CA MET A 1 3.00 36.69 -45.70
C MET A 1 3.13 37.07 -44.22
N PHE A 2 2.01 37.12 -43.50
CA PHE A 2 2.00 37.45 -42.06
C PHE A 2 2.29 36.18 -41.27
N PHE A 3 3.43 36.13 -40.59
CA PHE A 3 3.71 35.08 -39.61
C PHE A 3 2.96 35.41 -38.31
N LEU A 4 1.87 34.68 -38.06
CA LEU A 4 1.25 34.62 -36.74
C LEU A 4 2.15 33.79 -35.82
N ILE A 5 2.87 34.47 -34.93
CA ILE A 5 3.57 33.84 -33.82
C ILE A 5 2.50 33.48 -32.79
N PHE A 6 2.14 32.19 -32.69
CA PHE A 6 1.40 31.69 -31.54
C PHE A 6 2.35 31.75 -30.34
N ALA A 7 2.24 32.82 -29.54
CA ALA A 7 2.79 32.82 -28.20
C ALA A 7 2.04 31.74 -27.41
N ALA A 8 2.69 30.60 -27.14
CA ALA A 8 2.17 29.64 -26.20
C ALA A 8 2.00 30.35 -24.85
N ALA A 9 0.77 30.40 -24.33
CA ALA A 9 0.50 31.00 -23.03
C ALA A 9 1.39 30.32 -22.00
N VAL A 10 2.26 31.10 -21.34
CA VAL A 10 3.05 30.60 -20.22
C VAL A 10 2.06 30.15 -19.15
N PRO A 11 2.08 28.87 -18.71
CA PRO A 11 1.15 28.40 -17.71
C PRO A 11 1.30 29.26 -16.45
N ALA A 12 0.16 29.75 -15.96
CA ALA A 12 0.09 30.60 -14.78
C ALA A 12 0.75 29.88 -13.60
N GLN A 13 1.67 30.57 -12.93
CA GLN A 13 2.33 30.05 -11.74
C GLN A 13 1.42 30.33 -10.53
N THR A 14 1.00 29.30 -9.82
CA THR A 14 0.09 29.41 -8.68
C THR A 14 0.82 29.05 -7.38
N ASN A 15 0.30 29.55 -6.26
CA ASN A 15 0.80 29.21 -4.93
C ASN A 15 0.11 27.94 -4.43
N LEU A 16 0.92 26.97 -4.00
CA LEU A 16 0.48 25.80 -3.26
C LEU A 16 1.04 25.91 -1.82
N VAL A 17 0.14 25.95 -0.85
CA VAL A 17 0.46 25.94 0.58
C VAL A 17 -0.06 24.64 1.18
N VAL A 18 0.82 23.88 1.81
CA VAL A 18 0.50 22.60 2.45
C VAL A 18 0.93 22.69 3.91
N THR A 19 -0.02 22.74 4.84
CA THR A 19 0.26 22.73 6.28
C THR A 19 0.26 21.30 6.80
N ASN A 20 1.26 20.96 7.63
CA ASN A 20 1.54 19.59 8.09
C ASN A 20 1.76 18.62 6.92
N GLY A 21 2.51 19.06 5.91
CA GLY A 21 2.79 18.22 4.76
C GLY A 21 3.88 18.78 3.86
N SER A 22 4.25 17.97 2.87
CA SER A 22 5.31 18.29 1.92
C SER A 22 5.01 19.56 1.12
N LYS A 23 6.07 20.28 0.75
CA LYS A 23 5.97 21.55 0.01
C LYS A 23 5.19 22.64 0.77
N ALA A 24 5.62 22.94 2.00
CA ALA A 24 4.95 23.86 2.92
C ALA A 24 4.43 25.17 2.28
N SER A 25 5.21 25.79 1.40
CA SER A 25 4.75 26.87 0.51
C SER A 25 5.63 26.97 -0.73
N VAL A 26 5.08 26.66 -1.91
CA VAL A 26 5.82 26.68 -3.18
C VAL A 26 5.00 27.31 -4.30
N ARG A 27 5.71 27.82 -5.31
CA ARG A 27 5.09 28.21 -6.57
C ARG A 27 5.19 27.08 -7.59
N VAL A 28 4.07 26.65 -8.12
CA VAL A 28 3.96 25.48 -9.02
C VAL A 28 3.44 25.89 -10.39
N ARG A 29 3.86 25.13 -11.40
CA ARG A 29 3.40 25.26 -12.80
C ARG A 29 2.83 23.95 -13.33
N GLU A 30 3.02 22.87 -12.59
CA GLU A 30 2.60 21.53 -12.94
C GLU A 30 1.09 21.38 -12.76
N SER A 31 0.42 20.72 -13.70
CA SER A 31 -1.01 20.39 -13.62
C SER A 31 -1.35 19.27 -12.66
N ARG A 32 -0.32 18.60 -12.12
CA ARG A 32 -0.44 17.49 -11.20
C ARG A 32 0.75 17.49 -10.26
N VAL A 33 0.54 17.93 -9.04
CA VAL A 33 1.55 18.01 -7.98
C VAL A 33 1.22 16.99 -6.92
N ASN A 34 2.22 16.20 -6.54
CA ASN A 34 2.10 15.26 -5.44
C ASN A 34 2.13 16.01 -4.10
N ILE A 35 1.30 15.63 -3.13
CA ILE A 35 1.21 16.22 -1.79
C ILE A 35 1.14 15.12 -0.75
N TRP A 36 1.94 15.24 0.32
CA TRP A 36 2.04 14.23 1.39
C TRP A 36 1.84 14.84 2.75
N ALA A 37 1.11 14.14 3.62
CA ALA A 37 1.01 14.53 5.02
C ALA A 37 2.34 14.23 5.73
N ASP A 38 2.69 15.09 6.68
CA ASP A 38 3.78 14.80 7.62
C ASP A 38 3.45 13.56 8.45
N PRO A 39 4.45 12.89 9.06
CA PRO A 39 4.20 11.77 9.94
C PRO A 39 3.19 12.15 11.04
N PRO A 40 2.19 11.29 11.32
CA PRO A 40 1.23 11.59 12.36
C PRO A 40 1.91 11.69 13.73
N PRO A 41 1.39 12.54 14.63
CA PRO A 41 1.78 12.51 16.04
C PRO A 41 1.59 11.12 16.65
N ALA A 42 2.24 10.87 17.80
CA ALA A 42 2.06 9.62 18.52
C ALA A 42 0.58 9.33 18.81
N ASN A 43 0.18 8.06 18.64
CA ASN A 43 -1.20 7.58 18.80
C ASN A 43 -2.23 8.24 17.85
N MET A 44 -1.78 8.71 16.68
CA MET A 44 -2.65 9.21 15.63
C MET A 44 -2.36 8.53 14.28
N VAL A 45 -3.35 8.58 13.40
CA VAL A 45 -3.22 8.32 11.97
C VAL A 45 -3.72 9.51 11.18
N PHE A 46 -3.35 9.58 9.90
CA PHE A 46 -3.92 10.56 8.98
C PHE A 46 -5.45 10.41 8.92
N ASP A 47 -6.18 11.53 8.95
CA ASP A 47 -7.64 11.54 8.74
C ASP A 47 -7.98 11.97 7.33
N ARG A 48 -7.68 13.24 6.99
CA ARG A 48 -7.97 13.83 5.68
C ARG A 48 -7.20 15.13 5.45
N TRP A 49 -7.17 15.54 4.19
CA TRP A 49 -6.89 16.91 3.77
C TRP A 49 -8.13 17.78 3.97
N ILE A 50 -7.96 19.00 4.46
CA ILE A 50 -8.99 20.06 4.52
C ILE A 50 -8.51 21.32 3.77
N GLY A 51 -9.42 22.26 3.51
CA GLY A 51 -9.14 23.47 2.73
C GLY A 51 -9.62 23.33 1.27
N ASP A 52 -8.77 23.65 0.32
CA ASP A 52 -9.07 23.63 -1.13
C ASP A 52 -9.05 22.20 -1.74
N THR A 53 -9.81 21.27 -1.17
CA THR A 53 -9.77 19.85 -1.54
C THR A 53 -10.48 19.50 -2.85
N THR A 54 -11.19 20.45 -3.46
CA THR A 54 -11.95 20.21 -4.72
C THR A 54 -11.07 19.76 -5.89
N LEU A 55 -9.76 20.02 -5.82
CA LEU A 55 -8.77 19.68 -6.85
C LEU A 55 -7.79 18.59 -6.38
N VAL A 56 -8.07 17.93 -5.25
CA VAL A 56 -7.29 16.82 -4.70
C VAL A 56 -7.92 15.51 -5.15
N GLU A 57 -7.13 14.62 -5.76
CA GLU A 57 -7.62 13.34 -6.33
C GLU A 57 -8.26 12.43 -5.26
N ASP A 58 -7.62 12.31 -4.10
CA ASP A 58 -8.18 11.62 -2.93
C ASP A 58 -7.84 12.41 -1.66
N PRO A 59 -8.78 13.20 -1.09
CA PRO A 59 -8.53 13.95 0.13
C PRO A 59 -8.45 13.05 1.38
N THR A 60 -8.75 11.76 1.27
CA THR A 60 -8.66 10.78 2.38
C THR A 60 -7.37 9.96 2.32
N SER A 61 -6.49 10.20 1.35
CA SER A 61 -5.17 9.59 1.29
C SER A 61 -4.09 10.54 1.80
N ALA A 62 -3.23 10.05 2.69
CA ALA A 62 -2.06 10.79 3.17
C ALA A 62 -1.10 11.15 2.02
N SER A 63 -1.13 10.36 0.94
CA SER A 63 -0.43 10.65 -0.31
C SER A 63 -1.41 10.83 -1.46
N SER A 64 -1.42 12.01 -2.05
CA SER A 64 -2.40 12.38 -3.07
C SER A 64 -1.81 13.31 -4.11
N PHE A 65 -2.55 13.55 -5.18
CA PHE A 65 -2.20 14.55 -6.18
C PHE A 65 -3.20 15.69 -6.16
N VAL A 66 -2.72 16.89 -6.39
CA VAL A 66 -3.51 18.11 -6.51
C VAL A 66 -3.25 18.79 -7.86
N ASN A 67 -4.29 19.36 -8.46
CA ASN A 67 -4.18 20.18 -9.66
C ASN A 67 -4.25 21.68 -9.29
N PRO A 68 -3.12 22.42 -9.25
CA PRO A 68 -3.08 23.80 -8.82
C PRO A 68 -3.23 24.84 -9.94
N VAL A 69 -3.48 24.46 -11.19
CA VAL A 69 -3.29 25.38 -12.35
C VAL A 69 -4.33 26.51 -12.41
N SER A 70 -5.52 26.30 -11.86
CA SER A 70 -6.63 27.25 -11.98
C SER A 70 -6.75 28.25 -10.83
N LYS A 71 -6.07 28.02 -9.68
CA LYS A 71 -6.08 28.92 -8.52
C LYS A 71 -4.96 28.60 -7.53
N ASN A 72 -4.70 29.54 -6.62
CA ASN A 72 -3.93 29.24 -5.42
C ASN A 72 -4.67 28.19 -4.57
N ILE A 73 -3.91 27.29 -3.95
CA ILE A 73 -4.43 26.19 -3.14
C ILE A 73 -3.83 26.26 -1.75
N ALA A 74 -4.68 26.20 -0.72
CA ALA A 74 -4.28 25.97 0.66
C ALA A 74 -4.88 24.66 1.17
N LEU A 75 -4.01 23.76 1.64
CA LEU A 75 -4.38 22.46 2.20
C LEU A 75 -3.77 22.30 3.59
N THR A 76 -4.46 21.56 4.44
CA THR A 76 -3.94 21.15 5.76
C THR A 76 -4.19 19.67 5.96
N ALA A 77 -3.14 18.92 6.30
CA ALA A 77 -3.29 17.55 6.74
C ALA A 77 -3.84 17.54 8.17
N THR A 78 -4.87 16.73 8.40
CA THR A 78 -5.48 16.51 9.71
C THR A 78 -5.28 15.07 10.14
N TYR A 79 -5.25 14.87 11.45
CA TYR A 79 -4.98 13.58 12.08
C TYR A 79 -6.09 13.25 13.06
N LYS A 80 -6.33 11.96 13.25
CA LYS A 80 -7.32 11.45 14.22
C LYS A 80 -6.67 10.47 15.19
N PRO A 81 -7.23 10.30 16.40
CA PRO A 81 -6.76 9.29 17.34
C PRO A 81 -6.79 7.89 16.73
N ALA A 82 -5.77 7.10 17.06
CA ALA A 82 -5.68 5.68 16.74
C ALA A 82 -5.40 4.90 18.03
N PRO A 83 -5.96 3.70 18.20
CA PRO A 83 -5.70 2.89 19.39
C PRO A 83 -4.23 2.44 19.40
N ALA A 84 -3.63 2.42 20.59
CA ALA A 84 -2.38 1.72 20.78
C ALA A 84 -2.62 0.22 20.61
N TRP A 85 -1.70 -0.45 19.90
CA TRP A 85 -1.81 -1.87 19.62
C TRP A 85 -0.42 -2.50 19.55
N SER A 86 -0.35 -3.80 19.84
CA SER A 86 0.86 -4.60 19.79
C SER A 86 0.53 -5.96 19.22
N LEU A 87 1.51 -6.54 18.51
CA LEU A 87 1.37 -7.88 17.96
C LEU A 87 1.52 -8.94 19.05
N THR A 88 0.69 -9.97 18.97
CA THR A 88 0.93 -11.26 19.59
C THR A 88 1.60 -12.16 18.56
N GLU A 89 2.62 -12.89 18.98
CA GLU A 89 3.35 -13.85 18.15
C GLU A 89 3.22 -15.25 18.75
N GLU A 90 2.83 -16.22 17.93
CA GLU A 90 2.75 -17.63 18.32
C GLU A 90 2.90 -18.54 17.10
N THR A 91 3.13 -19.84 17.33
CA THR A 91 3.19 -20.84 16.27
C THR A 91 1.90 -21.65 16.23
N ILE A 92 1.25 -21.72 15.06
CA ILE A 92 0.02 -22.49 14.85
C ILE A 92 0.22 -23.41 13.66
N ASN A 93 -0.05 -24.70 13.83
CA ASN A 93 0.19 -25.72 12.83
C ASN A 93 1.61 -25.71 12.24
N GLY A 94 2.61 -25.35 13.06
CA GLY A 94 4.01 -25.32 12.66
C GLY A 94 4.44 -24.09 11.85
N VAL A 95 3.58 -23.08 11.66
CA VAL A 95 3.96 -21.79 11.07
C VAL A 95 3.84 -20.66 12.09
N ASP A 96 4.72 -19.67 11.97
CA ASP A 96 4.68 -18.47 12.80
C ASP A 96 3.52 -17.58 12.38
N VAL A 97 2.78 -17.08 13.38
CA VAL A 97 1.57 -16.26 13.23
C VAL A 97 1.73 -15.03 14.10
N LEU A 98 1.60 -13.86 13.48
CA LEU A 98 1.62 -12.57 14.15
C LEU A 98 0.27 -11.88 13.96
N TYR A 99 -0.34 -11.43 15.05
CA TYR A 99 -1.67 -10.85 14.98
C TYR A 99 -1.99 -9.80 16.03
N TYR A 100 -2.99 -8.99 15.71
CA TYR A 100 -3.72 -8.14 16.65
C TYR A 100 -5.20 -8.15 16.27
N ILE A 101 -6.08 -8.49 17.21
CA ILE A 101 -7.54 -8.46 17.01
C ILE A 101 -8.14 -7.49 18.02
N PRO A 102 -8.79 -6.39 17.59
CA PRO A 102 -9.51 -5.50 18.50
C PRO A 102 -10.77 -6.20 19.06
N PRO A 103 -11.31 -5.77 20.22
CA PRO A 103 -12.45 -6.46 20.85
C PRO A 103 -13.73 -6.56 20.00
N THR A 104 -13.94 -5.61 19.08
CA THR A 104 -15.09 -5.58 18.17
C THR A 104 -14.60 -5.27 16.75
N PRO A 105 -14.02 -6.25 16.04
CA PRO A 105 -13.43 -6.00 14.74
C PRO A 105 -14.51 -5.71 13.70
N VAL A 106 -14.29 -4.70 12.86
CA VAL A 106 -15.17 -4.47 11.68
C VAL A 106 -14.89 -5.50 10.57
N GLY A 107 -13.73 -6.14 10.64
CA GLY A 107 -13.27 -7.26 9.83
C GLY A 107 -11.84 -7.65 10.20
N ILE A 108 -11.35 -8.77 9.66
CA ILE A 108 -10.02 -9.30 9.95
C ILE A 108 -9.26 -9.43 8.63
N ILE A 109 -8.08 -8.80 8.55
CA ILE A 109 -7.23 -8.83 7.36
C ILE A 109 -6.15 -9.90 7.54
N PHE A 110 -6.23 -10.97 6.75
CA PHE A 110 -5.10 -11.89 6.57
C PHE A 110 -4.10 -11.29 5.59
N ARG A 111 -2.83 -11.20 6.00
CA ARG A 111 -1.74 -10.59 5.25
C ARG A 111 -0.72 -11.64 4.81
N PHE A 112 -0.43 -11.68 3.52
CA PHE A 112 0.44 -12.68 2.89
C PHE A 112 1.69 -12.05 2.27
N HIS A 113 2.86 -12.51 2.71
CA HIS A 113 4.16 -11.98 2.29
C HIS A 113 4.52 -12.31 0.83
N GLY A 114 5.42 -11.53 0.21
CA GLY A 114 6.03 -11.90 -1.08
C GLY A 114 7.06 -13.02 -0.93
N SER A 115 7.63 -13.49 -2.05
CA SER A 115 8.71 -14.49 -2.06
C SER A 115 9.88 -14.09 -1.15
N GLY A 116 10.41 -15.05 -0.38
CA GLY A 116 11.48 -14.82 0.60
C GLY A 116 11.06 -14.03 1.84
N GLY A 117 9.78 -13.67 1.96
CA GLY A 117 9.23 -12.90 3.07
C GLY A 117 8.87 -13.75 4.30
N SER A 118 8.27 -13.08 5.28
CA SER A 118 7.74 -13.68 6.50
C SER A 118 6.53 -12.88 7.00
N ALA A 119 5.80 -13.44 7.97
CA ALA A 119 4.80 -12.75 8.76
C ALA A 119 5.38 -11.45 9.36
N GLN A 120 6.58 -11.53 9.92
CA GLN A 120 7.27 -10.40 10.51
C GLN A 120 7.60 -9.31 9.48
N SER A 121 8.16 -9.65 8.31
CA SER A 121 8.52 -8.65 7.30
C SER A 121 7.28 -7.99 6.67
N THR A 122 6.16 -8.73 6.60
CA THR A 122 4.85 -8.22 6.14
C THR A 122 4.26 -7.15 7.04
N LEU A 123 4.63 -7.13 8.32
CA LEU A 123 4.08 -6.18 9.31
C LEU A 123 5.06 -5.08 9.73
N SER A 124 6.37 -5.33 9.60
CA SER A 124 7.42 -4.44 10.11
C SER A 124 7.96 -3.42 9.11
N SER A 125 7.85 -3.69 7.80
CA SER A 125 8.29 -2.72 6.76
C SER A 125 7.54 -1.39 6.91
N ILE A 126 8.17 -0.27 6.58
CA ILE A 126 7.59 1.05 6.84
C ILE A 126 6.24 1.25 6.14
N GLU A 127 6.11 0.88 4.86
CA GLU A 127 4.84 0.97 4.11
C GLU A 127 3.79 0.03 4.70
N SER A 128 4.19 -1.20 5.03
CA SER A 128 3.30 -2.18 5.64
C SER A 128 2.79 -1.76 7.01
N ARG A 129 3.63 -1.13 7.83
CA ARG A 129 3.28 -0.66 9.17
C ARG A 129 2.30 0.50 9.10
N ILE A 130 2.46 1.41 8.13
CA ILE A 130 1.49 2.49 7.89
C ILE A 130 0.13 1.90 7.51
N PHE A 131 0.08 0.91 6.60
CA PHE A 131 -1.16 0.18 6.31
C PHE A 131 -1.76 -0.47 7.56
N SER A 132 -0.96 -1.16 8.37
CA SER A 132 -1.46 -1.79 9.60
C SER A 132 -2.05 -0.77 10.58
N ASN A 133 -1.39 0.37 10.77
CA ASN A 133 -1.88 1.45 11.63
C ASN A 133 -3.21 2.01 11.13
N ASP A 134 -3.34 2.27 9.83
CA ASP A 134 -4.58 2.77 9.24
C ASP A 134 -5.72 1.75 9.33
N ALA A 135 -5.41 0.47 9.11
CA ALA A 135 -6.37 -0.62 9.23
C ALA A 135 -6.87 -0.79 10.68
N VAL A 136 -5.96 -0.81 11.65
CA VAL A 136 -6.31 -0.89 13.08
C VAL A 136 -7.11 0.33 13.53
N ALA A 137 -6.73 1.54 13.09
CA ALA A 137 -7.50 2.75 13.37
C ALA A 137 -8.90 2.73 12.72
N ALA A 138 -9.08 1.99 11.62
CA ALA A 138 -10.38 1.73 11.02
C ALA A 138 -11.15 0.57 11.68
N GLY A 139 -10.60 -0.06 12.73
CA GLY A 139 -11.23 -1.12 13.50
C GLY A 139 -11.00 -2.53 12.97
N TYR A 140 -10.06 -2.73 12.05
CA TYR A 140 -9.72 -4.06 11.54
C TYR A 140 -8.76 -4.80 12.47
N GLY A 141 -8.97 -6.11 12.60
CA GLY A 141 -7.94 -7.03 13.06
C GLY A 141 -6.94 -7.34 11.94
N ILE A 142 -5.72 -7.71 12.31
CA ILE A 142 -4.65 -8.07 11.37
C ILE A 142 -4.05 -9.41 11.80
N ILE A 143 -3.89 -10.32 10.85
CA ILE A 143 -3.20 -11.59 11.01
C ILE A 143 -2.19 -11.72 9.87
N ALA A 144 -0.94 -12.03 10.16
CA ALA A 144 0.05 -12.46 9.18
C ALA A 144 0.62 -13.81 9.61
N LEU A 145 0.99 -14.63 8.63
CA LEU A 145 1.61 -15.93 8.86
C LEU A 145 2.69 -16.22 7.83
N ASP A 146 3.61 -17.10 8.21
CA ASP A 146 4.63 -17.61 7.31
C ASP A 146 4.04 -18.62 6.31
N SER A 147 4.57 -18.61 5.09
CA SER A 147 4.38 -19.71 4.13
C SER A 147 4.99 -21.00 4.67
N SER A 148 4.53 -22.15 4.20
CA SER A 148 5.02 -23.47 4.62
C SER A 148 6.44 -23.72 4.13
N ASP A 149 6.76 -23.30 2.90
CA ASP A 149 8.13 -23.35 2.39
C ASP A 149 8.94 -22.20 3.00
N ARG A 150 9.80 -22.54 3.96
CA ARG A 150 10.76 -21.62 4.59
C ARG A 150 12.16 -21.66 3.98
N VAL A 151 12.39 -22.49 2.96
CA VAL A 151 13.63 -22.49 2.19
C VAL A 151 13.63 -21.33 1.21
N THR A 152 12.55 -21.20 0.44
CA THR A 152 12.39 -20.10 -0.52
C THR A 152 11.50 -18.98 -0.01
N GLY A 153 10.67 -19.24 1.02
CA GLY A 153 9.66 -18.29 1.47
C GLY A 153 8.52 -18.12 0.47
N ASP A 154 8.21 -19.17 -0.29
CA ASP A 154 7.17 -19.15 -1.32
C ASP A 154 5.86 -19.79 -0.85
N TRP A 155 4.75 -19.23 -1.31
CA TRP A 155 3.42 -19.81 -1.17
C TRP A 155 3.16 -20.90 -2.22
N SER A 156 2.44 -21.95 -1.84
CA SER A 156 1.96 -23.01 -2.72
C SER A 156 0.75 -22.56 -3.54
N PHE A 157 0.78 -22.88 -4.83
CA PHE A 157 -0.35 -22.67 -5.76
C PHE A 157 -1.06 -23.96 -6.15
N LEU A 158 -0.79 -25.08 -5.46
CA LEU A 158 -1.55 -26.30 -5.62
C LEU A 158 -3.00 -26.07 -5.15
N PRO A 159 -4.02 -26.68 -5.77
CA PRO A 159 -5.38 -26.62 -5.22
C PRO A 159 -5.49 -27.48 -3.94
N PRO A 160 -6.42 -27.15 -3.02
CA PRO A 160 -6.78 -28.05 -1.94
C PRO A 160 -7.21 -29.45 -2.46
N PRO A 161 -6.94 -30.54 -1.72
CA PRO A 161 -6.36 -30.58 -0.37
C PRO A 161 -4.82 -30.52 -0.34
N ASN A 162 -4.14 -30.46 -1.49
CA ASN A 162 -2.68 -30.57 -1.57
C ASN A 162 -1.95 -29.24 -1.36
N ASN A 163 -2.64 -28.24 -0.79
CA ASN A 163 -2.06 -26.93 -0.49
C ASN A 163 -1.78 -26.80 1.01
N PRO A 164 -0.51 -26.87 1.44
CA PRO A 164 -0.17 -26.78 2.86
C PRO A 164 -0.47 -25.37 3.42
N ASP A 165 -0.37 -24.33 2.61
CA ASP A 165 -0.62 -22.95 3.06
C ASP A 165 -2.11 -22.67 3.28
N ILE A 166 -2.99 -23.14 2.39
CA ILE A 166 -4.44 -23.07 2.63
C ILE A 166 -4.81 -23.86 3.89
N THR A 167 -4.17 -25.00 4.11
CA THR A 167 -4.34 -25.80 5.34
C THR A 167 -3.93 -25.01 6.57
N ASN A 168 -2.79 -24.31 6.52
CA ASN A 168 -2.32 -23.47 7.63
C ASN A 168 -3.24 -22.29 7.91
N VAL A 169 -3.70 -21.57 6.87
CA VAL A 169 -4.67 -20.48 7.05
C VAL A 169 -5.96 -20.98 7.69
N GLN A 170 -6.49 -22.13 7.23
CA GLN A 170 -7.66 -22.75 7.83
C GLN A 170 -7.41 -23.17 9.29
N ALA A 171 -6.21 -23.69 9.61
CA ALA A 171 -5.84 -24.07 10.97
C ALA A 171 -5.80 -22.85 11.92
N VAL A 172 -5.28 -21.71 11.46
CA VAL A 172 -5.30 -20.44 12.22
C VAL A 172 -6.73 -20.00 12.50
N ILE A 173 -7.59 -19.97 11.47
CA ILE A 173 -9.01 -19.60 11.62
C ILE A 173 -9.70 -20.52 12.64
N THR A 174 -9.52 -21.83 12.51
CA THR A 174 -10.12 -22.82 13.42
C THR A 174 -9.61 -22.64 14.85
N ASN A 175 -8.31 -22.43 15.04
CA ASN A 175 -7.71 -22.23 16.36
C ASN A 175 -8.26 -20.97 17.03
N PHE A 176 -8.39 -19.87 16.28
CA PHE A 176 -8.89 -18.59 16.80
C PHE A 176 -10.38 -18.66 17.15
N LEU A 177 -11.19 -19.35 16.35
CA LEU A 177 -12.60 -19.61 16.66
C LEU A 177 -12.74 -20.44 17.94
N GLN A 178 -11.96 -21.51 18.08
CA GLN A 178 -11.99 -22.39 19.26
C GLN A 178 -11.58 -21.66 20.55
N ARG A 179 -10.66 -20.70 20.44
CA ARG A 179 -10.19 -19.88 21.57
C ARG A 179 -11.07 -18.64 21.83
N GLY A 180 -12.07 -18.37 20.98
CA GLY A 180 -12.89 -17.17 21.05
C GLY A 180 -12.13 -15.87 20.78
N ILE A 181 -10.99 -15.94 20.08
CA ILE A 181 -10.24 -14.75 19.62
C ILE A 181 -11.00 -14.04 18.50
N ILE A 182 -11.68 -14.82 17.66
CA ILE A 182 -12.58 -14.34 16.61
C ILE A 182 -13.90 -15.11 16.70
N SER A 183 -14.97 -14.54 16.16
CA SER A 183 -16.30 -15.14 16.02
C SER A 183 -16.53 -15.64 14.58
N SER A 184 -17.48 -16.56 14.40
CA SER A 184 -17.95 -16.99 13.08
C SER A 184 -18.60 -15.85 12.27
N ASP A 185 -19.04 -14.79 12.95
CA ASP A 185 -19.65 -13.61 12.33
C ASP A 185 -18.62 -12.55 11.91
N ASP A 186 -17.37 -12.68 12.37
CA ASP A 186 -16.32 -11.72 12.03
C ASP A 186 -15.92 -11.90 10.56
N PRO A 187 -16.09 -10.87 9.71
CA PRO A 187 -15.79 -11.02 8.31
C PRO A 187 -14.28 -11.01 8.06
N ILE A 188 -13.79 -12.02 7.35
CA ILE A 188 -12.38 -12.15 6.98
C ILE A 188 -12.17 -11.61 5.56
N VAL A 189 -11.10 -10.85 5.35
CA VAL A 189 -10.62 -10.36 4.05
C VAL A 189 -9.12 -10.65 3.91
N ALA A 190 -8.59 -10.63 2.68
CA ALA A 190 -7.19 -10.86 2.41
C ALA A 190 -6.47 -9.63 1.84
N GLN A 191 -5.19 -9.49 2.18
CA GLN A 191 -4.22 -8.64 1.51
C GLN A 191 -2.97 -9.46 1.21
N GLY A 192 -2.53 -9.54 -0.03
CA GLY A 192 -1.29 -10.19 -0.39
C GLY A 192 -0.38 -9.29 -1.21
N THR A 193 0.93 -9.51 -1.12
CA THR A 193 1.95 -8.77 -1.88
C THR A 193 2.74 -9.72 -2.76
N SER A 194 2.91 -9.39 -4.05
CA SER A 194 3.67 -10.21 -5.00
C SER A 194 3.15 -11.65 -5.05
N ARG A 195 4.00 -12.66 -4.83
CA ARG A 195 3.59 -14.07 -4.71
C ARG A 195 2.49 -14.29 -3.66
N GLY A 196 2.53 -13.55 -2.54
CA GLY A 196 1.47 -13.56 -1.54
C GLY A 196 0.15 -12.97 -2.03
N GLY A 197 0.20 -12.02 -2.98
CA GLY A 197 -0.98 -11.49 -3.67
C GLY A 197 -1.58 -12.50 -4.66
N VAL A 198 -0.73 -13.30 -5.30
CA VAL A 198 -1.21 -14.44 -6.10
C VAL A 198 -1.88 -15.48 -5.19
N PHE A 199 -1.23 -15.84 -4.08
CA PHE A 199 -1.77 -16.80 -3.10
C PHE A 199 -3.06 -16.30 -2.44
N SER A 200 -3.17 -15.01 -2.13
CA SER A 200 -4.35 -14.44 -1.46
C SER A 200 -5.63 -14.68 -2.24
N SER A 201 -5.56 -14.71 -3.57
CA SER A 201 -6.71 -15.04 -4.42
C SER A 201 -7.24 -16.47 -4.18
N MET A 202 -6.34 -17.43 -3.92
CA MET A 202 -6.71 -18.80 -3.58
C MET A 202 -7.25 -18.88 -2.16
N ALA A 203 -6.57 -18.26 -1.18
CA ALA A 203 -7.03 -18.22 0.20
C ALA A 203 -8.43 -17.63 0.30
N ALA A 204 -8.65 -16.48 -0.36
CA ALA A 204 -9.92 -15.80 -0.33
C ALA A 204 -11.04 -16.62 -0.99
N TYR A 205 -10.76 -17.27 -2.12
CA TYR A 205 -11.73 -18.11 -2.81
C TYR A 205 -12.07 -19.39 -2.03
N PHE A 206 -11.06 -20.20 -1.67
CA PHE A 206 -11.28 -21.51 -1.06
C PHE A 206 -11.76 -21.42 0.40
N LEU A 207 -11.43 -20.33 1.11
CA LEU A 207 -11.82 -20.12 2.51
C LEU A 207 -12.95 -19.09 2.67
N ASN A 208 -13.62 -18.72 1.57
CA ASN A 208 -14.82 -17.86 1.57
C ASN A 208 -14.63 -16.48 2.25
N PHE A 209 -13.48 -15.86 2.01
CA PHE A 209 -13.22 -14.49 2.48
C PHE A 209 -14.09 -13.50 1.70
N LYS A 210 -14.36 -12.34 2.30
CA LYS A 210 -15.33 -11.37 1.80
C LYS A 210 -14.74 -10.37 0.81
N ALA A 211 -13.42 -10.25 0.75
CA ALA A 211 -12.71 -9.44 -0.22
C ALA A 211 -11.22 -9.81 -0.26
N ASP A 212 -10.54 -9.42 -1.33
CA ASP A 212 -9.10 -9.58 -1.51
C ASP A 212 -8.45 -8.28 -2.05
N ALA A 213 -7.24 -7.99 -1.59
CA ALA A 213 -6.41 -6.90 -2.09
C ALA A 213 -5.06 -7.45 -2.54
N ILE A 214 -4.83 -7.42 -3.85
CA ILE A 214 -3.64 -7.99 -4.49
C ILE A 214 -2.70 -6.85 -4.85
N TYR A 215 -1.57 -6.76 -4.15
CA TYR A 215 -0.52 -5.77 -4.42
C TYR A 215 0.57 -6.36 -5.31
N ILE A 216 1.03 -5.58 -6.30
CA ILE A 216 2.16 -5.88 -7.20
C ILE A 216 2.17 -7.32 -7.70
N GLY A 217 0.99 -7.78 -8.14
CA GLY A 217 0.72 -9.14 -8.53
C GLY A 217 -0.64 -9.26 -9.20
N PHE A 218 -1.05 -10.49 -9.46
CA PHE A 218 -2.31 -10.86 -10.10
C PHE A 218 -2.87 -12.11 -9.41
N ALA A 219 -4.11 -12.46 -9.66
CA ALA A 219 -4.74 -13.65 -9.09
C ALA A 219 -4.45 -14.93 -9.89
N VAL A 220 -4.61 -16.10 -9.27
CA VAL A 220 -4.42 -17.40 -9.93
C VAL A 220 -5.45 -17.61 -11.05
N ASP A 221 -4.99 -17.97 -12.25
CA ASP A 221 -5.86 -18.10 -13.44
C ASP A 221 -6.96 -19.14 -13.29
N ALA A 222 -6.71 -20.21 -12.53
CA ALA A 222 -7.73 -21.23 -12.28
C ALA A 222 -8.87 -20.71 -11.38
N VAL A 223 -8.59 -19.72 -10.53
CA VAL A 223 -9.57 -19.13 -9.61
C VAL A 223 -10.38 -18.02 -10.29
N MET A 224 -9.73 -17.23 -11.14
CA MET A 224 -10.34 -16.00 -11.66
C MET A 224 -11.65 -16.18 -12.47
N PRO A 225 -11.81 -17.19 -13.33
CA PRO A 225 -13.06 -17.41 -14.05
C PRO A 225 -14.24 -17.82 -13.16
N VAL A 226 -13.98 -18.29 -11.94
CA VAL A 226 -15.00 -18.89 -11.05
C VAL A 226 -15.23 -18.09 -9.77
N THR A 227 -14.26 -17.31 -9.32
CA THR A 227 -14.38 -16.54 -8.08
C THR A 227 -15.48 -15.48 -8.18
N THR A 228 -16.18 -15.28 -7.07
CA THR A 228 -17.13 -14.19 -6.84
C THR A 228 -16.67 -13.24 -5.73
N VAL A 229 -15.44 -13.45 -5.23
CA VAL A 229 -14.83 -12.61 -4.20
C VAL A 229 -14.54 -11.23 -4.80
N PRO A 230 -14.99 -10.14 -4.18
CA PRO A 230 -14.57 -8.81 -4.55
C PRO A 230 -13.05 -8.62 -4.47
N THR A 231 -12.43 -8.10 -5.53
CA THR A 231 -10.96 -7.97 -5.59
C THR A 231 -10.50 -6.57 -6.02
N ILE A 232 -9.62 -5.96 -5.23
CA ILE A 232 -8.90 -4.74 -5.61
C ILE A 232 -7.46 -5.10 -5.98
N PHE A 233 -7.03 -4.69 -7.17
CA PHE A 233 -5.66 -4.84 -7.66
C PHE A 233 -4.91 -3.52 -7.50
N CYS A 234 -3.73 -3.59 -6.89
CA CYS A 234 -2.84 -2.47 -6.59
C CYS A 234 -1.49 -2.72 -7.27
N ALA A 235 -1.40 -2.32 -8.54
CA ALA A 235 -0.19 -2.43 -9.37
C ALA A 235 0.79 -1.28 -9.11
N ALA A 236 2.07 -1.46 -9.47
CA ALA A 236 3.08 -0.40 -9.44
C ALA A 236 3.58 -0.12 -10.87
N ALA A 237 3.56 1.15 -11.29
CA ALA A 237 3.72 1.53 -12.69
C ALA A 237 5.09 1.16 -13.30
N ASN A 238 6.15 1.20 -12.50
CA ASN A 238 7.51 0.90 -12.91
C ASN A 238 8.00 -0.44 -12.35
N ASP A 239 7.08 -1.34 -12.01
CA ASP A 239 7.43 -2.71 -11.66
C ASP A 239 8.07 -3.38 -12.87
N ASP A 240 9.33 -3.81 -12.71
CA ASP A 240 10.18 -4.43 -13.73
C ASP A 240 10.50 -5.89 -13.41
N GLN A 241 9.88 -6.47 -12.38
CA GLN A 241 10.12 -7.84 -11.99
C GLN A 241 9.49 -8.81 -13.01
N ASP A 242 10.21 -9.88 -13.35
CA ASP A 242 9.72 -10.89 -14.28
C ASP A 242 8.34 -11.43 -13.87
N LEU A 243 7.44 -11.57 -14.85
CA LEU A 243 6.05 -12.02 -14.74
C LEU A 243 5.08 -11.08 -13.99
N VAL A 244 5.53 -10.33 -12.99
CA VAL A 244 4.67 -9.47 -12.14
C VAL A 244 4.82 -7.97 -12.44
N GLY A 245 5.80 -7.58 -13.25
CA GLY A 245 6.03 -6.23 -13.77
C GLY A 245 5.02 -5.81 -14.85
N PRO A 246 5.42 -5.39 -16.07
CA PRO A 246 4.46 -4.87 -17.06
C PRO A 246 3.41 -5.91 -17.49
N VAL A 247 3.84 -7.17 -17.66
CA VAL A 247 2.94 -8.29 -18.00
C VAL A 247 1.98 -8.59 -16.85
N GLY A 248 2.47 -8.57 -15.61
CA GLY A 248 1.65 -8.79 -14.42
C GLY A 248 0.63 -7.68 -14.19
N ASN A 249 1.03 -6.42 -14.39
CA ASN A 249 0.15 -5.27 -14.35
C ASN A 249 -0.98 -5.38 -15.38
N GLN A 250 -0.65 -5.74 -16.63
CA GLN A 250 -1.66 -5.94 -17.67
C GLN A 250 -2.62 -7.08 -17.29
N ARG A 251 -2.07 -8.19 -16.78
CA ARG A 251 -2.88 -9.33 -16.33
C ARG A 251 -3.81 -8.98 -15.18
N ALA A 252 -3.34 -8.23 -14.19
CA ALA A 252 -4.16 -7.74 -13.08
C ALA A 252 -5.28 -6.81 -13.56
N HIS A 253 -4.99 -5.94 -14.53
CA HIS A 253 -6.00 -5.11 -15.20
C HIS A 253 -7.07 -5.97 -15.88
N ASP A 254 -6.66 -6.94 -16.70
CA ASP A 254 -7.60 -7.80 -17.44
C ASP A 254 -8.45 -8.67 -16.51
N GLN A 255 -7.89 -9.12 -15.40
CA GLN A 255 -8.61 -9.84 -14.35
C GLN A 255 -9.63 -8.94 -13.64
N ALA A 256 -9.30 -7.67 -13.36
CA ALA A 256 -10.25 -6.72 -12.81
C ALA A 256 -11.43 -6.47 -13.78
N VAL A 257 -11.14 -6.28 -15.07
CA VAL A 257 -12.17 -6.13 -16.11
C VAL A 257 -13.04 -7.38 -16.23
N SER A 258 -12.43 -8.57 -16.18
CA SER A 258 -13.16 -9.85 -16.20
C SER A 258 -14.12 -10.01 -15.02
N LEU A 259 -13.70 -9.61 -13.81
CA LEU A 259 -14.58 -9.58 -12.63
C LEU A 259 -15.74 -8.60 -12.82
N GLN A 260 -15.46 -7.38 -13.28
CA GLN A 260 -16.47 -6.35 -13.52
C GLN A 260 -17.50 -6.80 -14.56
N ASN A 261 -17.07 -7.44 -15.66
CA ASN A 261 -17.95 -7.98 -16.69
C ASN A 261 -18.87 -9.10 -16.16
N ARG A 262 -18.45 -9.82 -15.11
CA ARG A 262 -19.26 -10.82 -14.40
C ARG A 262 -20.10 -10.23 -13.26
N GLY A 263 -20.12 -8.90 -13.09
CA GLY A 263 -20.84 -8.22 -12.01
C GLY A 263 -20.22 -8.40 -10.63
N VAL A 264 -18.95 -8.84 -10.55
CA VAL A 264 -18.20 -8.95 -9.30
C VAL A 264 -17.49 -7.62 -9.04
N MET A 265 -17.62 -7.10 -7.83
CA MET A 265 -16.99 -5.83 -7.45
C MET A 265 -15.47 -5.94 -7.58
N ALA A 266 -14.87 -5.16 -8.48
CA ALA A 266 -13.43 -5.15 -8.65
C ALA A 266 -12.91 -3.78 -9.10
N SER A 267 -11.62 -3.52 -8.85
CA SER A 267 -10.94 -2.33 -9.36
C SER A 267 -9.47 -2.60 -9.64
N PHE A 268 -8.95 -1.96 -10.69
CA PHE A 268 -7.51 -1.92 -10.98
C PHE A 268 -6.97 -0.53 -10.67
N ASN A 269 -5.88 -0.48 -9.89
CA ASN A 269 -5.28 0.74 -9.42
C ASN A 269 -3.78 0.68 -9.62
N GLN A 270 -3.25 1.51 -10.51
CA GLN A 270 -1.83 1.55 -10.80
C GLN A 270 -1.18 2.72 -10.07
N HIS A 271 -0.26 2.42 -9.15
CA HIS A 271 0.51 3.41 -8.40
C HIS A 271 1.58 4.03 -9.30
N PRO A 272 1.52 5.34 -9.58
CA PRO A 272 2.54 6.02 -10.38
C PRO A 272 3.79 6.28 -9.54
N ALA A 273 4.91 6.55 -10.20
CA ALA A 273 6.06 7.13 -9.52
C ALA A 273 5.69 8.46 -8.85
N THR A 274 6.34 8.75 -7.73
CA THR A 274 6.16 9.96 -6.94
C THR A 274 7.53 10.57 -6.60
N PRO A 275 7.62 11.89 -6.42
CA PRO A 275 8.88 12.56 -6.13
C PRO A 275 9.34 12.27 -4.70
N VAL A 276 10.64 12.05 -4.52
CA VAL A 276 11.28 11.92 -3.21
C VAL A 276 11.47 13.33 -2.64
N TYR A 277 10.42 13.93 -2.09
CA TYR A 277 10.52 15.23 -1.41
C TYR A 277 11.34 15.15 -0.11
N PRO A 278 11.91 16.27 0.37
CA PRO A 278 12.73 16.32 1.58
C PRO A 278 12.10 15.67 2.81
N GLU A 279 10.78 15.67 2.91
CA GLU A 279 10.01 15.15 4.04
C GLU A 279 9.76 13.63 3.95
N ARG A 280 10.09 12.96 2.82
CA ARG A 280 9.74 11.55 2.57
C ARG A 280 10.21 10.60 3.67
N PHE A 281 11.44 10.77 4.16
CA PHE A 281 12.08 9.83 5.09
C PHE A 281 11.73 10.11 6.56
N TRP A 282 11.03 11.21 6.86
CA TRP A 282 10.62 11.56 8.22
C TRP A 282 9.68 10.51 8.84
N ARG A 283 8.99 9.74 8.01
CA ARG A 283 8.18 8.58 8.41
C ARG A 283 8.97 7.41 8.98
N LEU A 284 10.29 7.34 8.80
CA LEU A 284 11.10 6.31 9.44
C LEU A 284 11.08 6.50 10.95
N ALA A 285 11.01 5.39 11.69
CA ALA A 285 10.95 5.46 13.14
C ALA A 285 12.23 6.15 13.68
N ASN A 286 12.05 7.01 14.68
CA ASN A 286 13.11 7.80 15.33
C ASN A 286 13.77 8.86 14.43
N PHE A 287 13.21 9.19 13.27
CA PHE A 287 13.76 10.24 12.42
C PHE A 287 13.09 11.58 12.70
N THR A 288 13.86 12.65 12.56
CA THR A 288 13.37 14.02 12.53
C THR A 288 13.21 14.51 11.09
N GLU A 289 12.54 15.66 10.92
CA GLU A 289 12.49 16.37 9.63
C GLU A 289 13.91 16.63 9.09
N THR A 290 14.84 17.03 9.96
CA THR A 290 16.25 17.25 9.62
C THR A 290 16.94 15.98 9.09
N ASP A 291 16.70 14.82 9.70
CA ASP A 291 17.26 13.55 9.23
C ASP A 291 16.77 13.22 7.82
N SER A 292 15.48 13.48 7.57
CA SER A 292 14.88 13.27 6.27
C SER A 292 15.51 14.15 5.20
N HIS A 293 15.71 15.44 5.52
CA HIS A 293 16.37 16.39 4.64
C HIS A 293 17.82 16.00 4.34
N ASN A 294 18.56 15.47 5.33
CA ASN A 294 19.94 15.02 5.12
C ASN A 294 20.02 13.86 4.11
N ILE A 295 19.12 12.88 4.21
CA ILE A 295 19.07 11.75 3.26
C ILE A 295 18.64 12.22 1.88
N TYR A 296 17.60 13.06 1.80
CA TYR A 296 17.17 13.65 0.53
C TYR A 296 18.31 14.42 -0.16
N ASN A 297 19.01 15.29 0.57
CA ASN A 297 20.11 16.09 0.03
C ASN A 297 21.28 15.22 -0.44
N ALA A 298 21.57 14.15 0.27
CA ALA A 298 22.58 13.15 -0.13
C ALA A 298 22.20 12.48 -1.46
N LEU A 299 20.96 12.03 -1.61
CA LEU A 299 20.45 11.44 -2.86
C LEU A 299 20.45 12.45 -4.01
N LYS A 300 20.01 13.69 -3.74
CA LYS A 300 19.96 14.77 -4.73
C LYS A 300 21.34 15.15 -5.24
N THR A 301 22.28 15.37 -4.33
CA THR A 301 23.67 15.75 -4.65
C THR A 301 24.42 14.57 -5.28
N GLY A 302 24.10 13.34 -4.87
CA GLY A 302 24.59 12.11 -5.45
C GLY A 302 24.06 11.81 -6.86
N GLY A 303 23.15 12.62 -7.39
CA GLY A 303 22.65 12.47 -8.75
C GLY A 303 21.59 11.38 -8.93
N PHE A 304 20.94 10.91 -7.85
CA PHE A 304 19.89 9.88 -7.94
C PHE A 304 18.50 10.46 -8.23
N LEU A 305 18.33 11.79 -8.13
CA LEU A 305 17.05 12.48 -8.31
C LEU A 305 17.10 13.49 -9.46
N ASP A 306 16.07 13.50 -10.31
CA ASP A 306 15.90 14.45 -11.41
C ASP A 306 15.59 15.87 -10.92
N GLY A 307 15.46 16.83 -11.83
CA GLY A 307 15.13 18.22 -11.49
C GLY A 307 13.79 18.42 -10.76
N ARG A 308 12.89 17.44 -10.81
CA ARG A 308 11.57 17.42 -10.15
C ARG A 308 11.53 16.50 -8.92
N ASN A 309 12.69 15.98 -8.50
CA ASN A 309 12.91 15.10 -7.36
C ASN A 309 12.38 13.68 -7.56
N PHE A 310 12.14 13.23 -8.79
CA PHE A 310 11.87 11.82 -9.08
C PHE A 310 13.17 11.04 -9.13
N LEU A 311 13.12 9.77 -8.72
CA LEU A 311 14.23 8.85 -8.95
C LEU A 311 14.48 8.68 -10.45
N ILE A 312 15.75 8.75 -10.85
CA ILE A 312 16.16 8.65 -12.26
C ILE A 312 16.12 7.19 -12.73
N ASP A 313 16.52 6.26 -11.86
CA ASP A 313 16.61 4.82 -12.13
C ASP A 313 16.01 4.00 -10.99
N ASN A 314 15.75 2.72 -11.25
CA ASN A 314 15.22 1.79 -10.24
C ASN A 314 16.20 1.68 -9.05
N PRO A 315 15.80 2.04 -7.82
CA PRO A 315 16.68 2.03 -6.65
C PRO A 315 17.19 0.64 -6.26
N ARG A 316 16.61 -0.45 -6.80
CA ARG A 316 17.10 -1.82 -6.61
C ARG A 316 18.38 -2.12 -7.40
N ASN A 317 18.61 -1.37 -8.48
CA ASN A 317 19.69 -1.62 -9.44
C ASN A 317 20.76 -0.52 -9.41
N THR A 318 20.72 0.36 -8.40
CA THR A 318 21.64 1.49 -8.26
C THR A 318 22.41 1.40 -6.94
N ASN A 319 23.49 2.16 -6.83
CA ASN A 319 24.37 2.22 -5.67
C ASN A 319 24.07 3.41 -4.74
N TRP A 320 22.80 3.82 -4.60
CA TRP A 320 22.41 4.99 -3.80
C TRP A 320 22.91 4.95 -2.35
N GLN A 321 23.13 3.76 -1.79
CA GLN A 321 23.70 3.57 -0.45
C GLN A 321 25.08 4.22 -0.31
N SER A 322 25.83 4.34 -1.40
CA SER A 322 27.18 4.95 -1.41
C SER A 322 27.19 6.44 -1.08
N VAL A 323 26.07 7.14 -1.28
CA VAL A 323 25.96 8.57 -0.96
C VAL A 323 25.27 8.83 0.38
N ILE A 324 24.68 7.81 1.00
CA ILE A 324 23.98 7.97 2.27
C ILE A 324 24.98 8.19 3.42
N PRO A 325 24.80 9.22 4.25
CA PRO A 325 25.65 9.43 5.43
C PRO A 325 25.69 8.20 6.33
N THR A 326 26.86 7.86 6.84
CA THR A 326 27.12 6.60 7.57
C THR A 326 26.13 6.33 8.71
N GLN A 327 25.71 7.38 9.42
CA GLN A 327 24.73 7.30 10.52
C GLN A 327 23.35 6.76 10.09
N TYR A 328 23.00 6.84 8.80
CA TYR A 328 21.72 6.37 8.27
C TYR A 328 21.81 4.99 7.60
N LEU A 329 23.02 4.43 7.40
CA LEU A 329 23.20 3.10 6.79
C LEU A 329 22.48 1.96 7.54
N PRO A 330 22.38 1.96 8.89
CA PRO A 330 21.57 0.97 9.61
C PRO A 330 20.08 0.96 9.20
N TYR A 331 19.58 2.06 8.61
CA TYR A 331 18.20 2.22 8.16
C TYR A 331 18.01 1.96 6.66
N SER A 332 19.04 1.45 5.98
CA SER A 332 19.04 1.21 4.53
C SER A 332 17.84 0.40 4.03
N SER A 333 17.35 -0.59 4.79
CA SER A 333 16.14 -1.33 4.41
C SER A 333 14.88 -0.45 4.37
N GLY A 334 14.71 0.43 5.37
CA GLY A 334 13.61 1.39 5.41
C GLY A 334 13.71 2.44 4.31
N ILE A 335 14.91 2.95 4.06
CA ILE A 335 15.20 3.88 2.95
C ILE A 335 14.88 3.19 1.60
N SER A 336 15.35 1.96 1.40
CA SER A 336 15.08 1.16 0.20
C SER A 336 13.59 0.99 -0.06
N THR A 337 12.82 0.67 0.99
CA THR A 337 11.35 0.52 0.89
C THR A 337 10.69 1.82 0.43
N ILE A 338 11.12 2.95 0.98
CA ILE A 338 10.63 4.29 0.62
C ILE A 338 11.00 4.66 -0.82
N LEU A 339 12.24 4.40 -1.23
CA LEU A 339 12.68 4.66 -2.60
C LEU A 339 11.93 3.77 -3.59
N GLY A 340 11.74 2.49 -3.25
CA GLY A 340 11.00 1.54 -4.07
C GLY A 340 9.55 1.95 -4.30
N SER A 341 8.84 2.36 -3.24
CA SER A 341 7.49 2.90 -3.37
C SER A 341 7.47 4.20 -4.18
N SER A 342 8.45 5.09 -3.98
CA SER A 342 8.53 6.36 -4.72
C SER A 342 8.82 6.16 -6.22
N TYR A 343 9.67 5.19 -6.58
CA TYR A 343 9.88 4.81 -7.98
C TYR A 343 8.68 4.06 -8.56
N ALA A 344 7.78 3.54 -7.71
CA ALA A 344 6.75 2.58 -8.07
C ALA A 344 7.31 1.30 -8.71
N ASN A 345 8.38 0.74 -8.12
CA ASN A 345 8.87 -0.60 -8.48
C ASN A 345 8.09 -1.70 -7.75
N HIS A 346 8.62 -2.93 -7.83
CA HIS A 346 8.13 -4.11 -7.10
C HIS A 346 8.34 -4.01 -5.57
N SER A 347 7.61 -3.09 -4.92
CA SER A 347 7.59 -2.87 -3.47
C SER A 347 6.16 -2.58 -3.00
N PHE A 348 5.78 -3.06 -1.82
CA PHE A 348 4.51 -2.65 -1.20
C PHE A 348 4.49 -1.13 -0.95
N PHE A 349 3.32 -0.51 -1.05
CA PHE A 349 3.15 0.93 -0.88
C PHE A 349 1.86 1.26 -0.11
N SER A 350 1.92 2.27 0.75
CA SER A 350 0.79 2.70 1.59
C SER A 350 -0.09 3.78 0.95
N ASP A 351 0.29 4.29 -0.22
CA ASP A 351 -0.40 5.37 -0.92
C ASP A 351 -1.87 5.04 -1.28
N TYR A 352 -2.26 3.75 -1.28
CA TYR A 352 -3.64 3.28 -1.52
C TYR A 352 -4.36 2.73 -0.28
N ASN A 353 -3.85 2.96 0.94
CA ASN A 353 -4.48 2.48 2.17
C ASN A 353 -5.96 2.85 2.27
N SER A 354 -6.29 4.13 2.17
CA SER A 354 -7.67 4.61 2.26
C SER A 354 -8.57 3.99 1.18
N ARG A 355 -8.02 3.75 -0.01
CA ARG A 355 -8.74 3.13 -1.12
C ARG A 355 -9.05 1.66 -0.85
N VAL A 356 -8.07 0.90 -0.37
CA VAL A 356 -8.25 -0.52 -0.01
C VAL A 356 -9.21 -0.67 1.17
N LEU A 357 -9.07 0.14 2.22
CA LEU A 357 -9.97 0.09 3.38
C LEU A 357 -11.42 0.46 3.01
N ARG A 358 -11.62 1.46 2.13
CA ARG A 358 -12.95 1.77 1.58
C ARG A 358 -13.51 0.63 0.73
N PHE A 359 -12.67 -0.02 -0.07
CA PHE A 359 -13.06 -1.19 -0.86
C PHE A 359 -13.53 -2.34 0.04
N TYR A 360 -12.78 -2.66 1.10
CA TYR A 360 -13.21 -3.65 2.08
C TYR A 360 -14.52 -3.25 2.75
N ALA A 361 -14.65 -2.03 3.25
CA ALA A 361 -15.89 -1.57 3.89
C ALA A 361 -17.11 -1.74 2.96
N ALA A 362 -16.97 -1.41 1.67
CA ALA A 362 -18.01 -1.61 0.68
C ALA A 362 -18.32 -3.11 0.44
N ALA A 363 -17.30 -3.96 0.34
CA ALA A 363 -17.47 -5.41 0.17
C ALA A 363 -18.22 -6.04 1.36
N LEU A 364 -17.84 -5.63 2.58
CA LEU A 364 -18.44 -6.10 3.82
C LEU A 364 -19.88 -5.62 3.98
N ALA A 365 -20.19 -4.39 3.57
CA ALA A 365 -21.57 -3.90 3.54
C ALA A 365 -22.44 -4.68 2.55
N ALA A 366 -21.91 -4.95 1.34
CA ALA A 366 -22.63 -5.70 0.31
C ALA A 366 -22.87 -7.16 0.71
N SER A 367 -21.92 -7.81 1.41
CA SER A 367 -22.09 -9.20 1.86
C SER A 367 -23.18 -9.33 2.93
N LYS A 368 -23.27 -8.38 3.87
CA LYS A 368 -24.32 -8.32 4.89
C LYS A 368 -25.73 -8.12 4.33
N GLN A 369 -25.85 -7.49 3.16
CA GLN A 369 -27.14 -7.31 2.47
C GLN A 369 -27.62 -8.58 1.78
N ARG A 370 -26.71 -9.45 1.32
CA ARG A 370 -27.07 -10.73 0.66
C ARG A 370 -27.47 -11.82 1.65
N SER A 371 -27.11 -11.69 2.92
CA SER A 371 -27.43 -12.64 3.99
C SER A 371 -28.72 -12.30 4.74
N ARG A 372 -29.38 -11.20 4.41
CA ARG A 372 -30.72 -10.82 4.88
C ARG A 372 -31.73 -11.10 3.77
#